data_AF-S8E9T4-F1
#
_entry.id   AF-S8E9T4-F1
#
_cell.length_a   1.000
_cell.length_b   1.000
_cell.length_c   1.000
_cell.angle_alpha   90.00
_cell.angle_beta   90.00
_cell.angle_gamma   90.00
#
_symmetry.space_group_name_H-M   'P 1'
#
loop_
_entity.id
_entity.type
_entity.pdbx_description
1 polymer ?
#
loop_
_entity_poly.entity_id
_entity_poly.type
_entity_poly.pdbx_seq_one_letter_code
_entity_poly.pdbx_strand_id
1 'polypeptide(L)'
;MADSPSAKRWLPLEANPDVMNQFLWGLGVAEDEVQCFDVYGLDEELLEMVPKPVLAVLFLYPITPQSEEERIQQDSELKYSA
;
A
#
# COMPACT_ATOMS: atom_id res chain seq x y z
N MET A 1 -15.95 -16.20 -29.66
CA MET A 1 -15.63 -15.01 -28.83
C MET A 1 -14.18 -15.18 -28.44
N ALA A 2 -13.30 -14.29 -28.90
CA ALA A 2 -11.86 -14.46 -28.74
C ALA A 2 -11.50 -14.32 -27.25
N ASP A 3 -10.84 -15.34 -26.69
CA ASP A 3 -10.16 -15.25 -25.39
C ASP A 3 -9.19 -14.08 -25.43
N SER A 4 -9.49 -13.04 -24.64
CA SER A 4 -8.52 -11.98 -24.37
C SER A 4 -7.37 -12.63 -23.58
N PRO A 5 -6.09 -12.31 -23.87
CA PRO A 5 -4.96 -12.92 -23.17
C PRO A 5 -5.14 -12.68 -21.67
N SER A 6 -5.20 -13.76 -20.89
CA SER A 6 -5.39 -13.68 -19.45
C SER A 6 -4.33 -12.74 -18.89
N ALA A 7 -4.74 -11.65 -18.25
CA ALA A 7 -3.82 -10.74 -17.59
C ALA A 7 -2.88 -11.56 -16.70
N LYS A 8 -1.57 -11.26 -16.75
CA LYS A 8 -0.59 -11.94 -15.89
C LYS A 8 -1.04 -11.80 -14.45
N ARG A 9 -1.33 -12.93 -13.80
CA ARG A 9 -1.80 -12.97 -12.43
C ARG A 9 -0.61 -13.18 -11.51
N TRP A 10 -0.27 -12.17 -10.73
CA TRP A 10 0.80 -12.26 -9.75
C TRP A 10 0.28 -12.82 -8.43
N LEU A 11 1.20 -13.37 -7.63
CA LEU A 11 0.88 -13.79 -6.27
C LEU A 11 0.72 -12.54 -5.37
N PRO A 12 -0.23 -12.56 -4.42
CA PRO A 12 -0.38 -11.46 -3.48
C PRO A 12 0.86 -11.37 -2.57
N LEU A 13 1.28 -10.14 -2.29
CA LEU A 13 2.36 -9.87 -1.35
C LEU A 13 1.81 -9.80 0.08
N GLU A 14 2.57 -10.32 1.04
CA GLU A 14 2.27 -10.18 2.46
C GLU A 14 2.63 -8.76 2.94
N ALA A 15 1.72 -8.11 3.66
CA ALA A 15 1.99 -6.83 4.32
C ALA A 15 2.81 -7.08 5.59
N ASN A 16 4.09 -7.35 5.40
CA ASN A 16 5.06 -7.66 6.44
C ASN A 16 6.37 -6.91 6.13
N PRO A 17 6.93 -6.13 7.10
CA PRO A 17 8.16 -5.38 6.88
C PRO A 17 9.32 -6.22 6.33
N ASP A 18 9.52 -7.46 6.80
CA ASP A 18 10.61 -8.32 6.33
C ASP A 18 10.47 -8.64 4.83
N VAL A 19 9.25 -8.99 4.41
CA VAL A 19 8.93 -9.31 3.01
C VAL A 19 9.08 -8.07 2.13
N MET A 20 8.60 -6.93 2.59
CA MET A 20 8.62 -5.67 1.85
C MET A 20 10.04 -5.09 1.72
N ASN A 21 10.82 -5.14 2.79
CA ASN A 21 12.21 -4.69 2.80
C ASN A 21 13.07 -5.54 1.86
N GLN A 22 12.95 -6.87 1.94
CA GLN A 22 13.63 -7.77 1.00
C GLN A 22 13.23 -7.48 -0.46
N PHE A 23 11.96 -7.17 -0.71
CA PHE A 23 11.49 -6.81 -2.04
C PHE A 23 12.11 -5.50 -2.55
N LEU A 24 12.15 -4.45 -1.71
CA LEU A 24 12.76 -3.16 -2.06
C LEU A 24 14.26 -3.30 -2.35
N TRP A 25 14.99 -4.02 -1.51
CA TRP A 25 16.42 -4.26 -1.72
C TRP A 25 16.67 -5.08 -2.99
N GLY A 26 15.81 -6.07 -3.27
CA GLY A 26 15.84 -6.83 -4.53
C GLY A 26 15.57 -5.99 -5.78
N LEU A 27 14.91 -4.84 -5.64
CA LEU A 27 14.70 -3.85 -6.71
C LEU A 27 15.84 -2.83 -6.83
N GLY A 28 16.87 -2.91 -5.96
CA GLY A 28 18.07 -2.08 -6.03
C GLY A 28 18.08 -0.87 -5.09
N VAL A 29 17.16 -0.78 -4.15
CA VAL A 29 17.17 0.26 -3.11
C VAL A 29 18.18 -0.11 -2.03
N ALA A 30 19.02 0.84 -1.62
CA ALA A 30 20.03 0.59 -0.58
C ALA A 30 19.39 0.42 0.81
N GLU A 31 19.92 -0.50 1.61
CA GLU A 31 19.34 -0.87 2.91
C GLU A 31 19.34 0.28 3.93
N ASP A 32 20.25 1.24 3.79
CA ASP A 32 20.42 2.41 4.65
C ASP A 32 19.60 3.63 4.20
N GLU A 33 18.96 3.58 3.03
CA GLU A 33 18.16 4.70 2.52
C GLU A 33 16.71 4.64 3.02
N VAL A 34 16.05 3.47 2.90
CA VAL A 34 14.65 3.30 3.29
C VAL A 34 14.35 1.88 3.79
N GLN A 35 13.47 1.81 4.78
CA GLN A 35 12.94 0.56 5.32
C GLN A 35 11.48 0.75 5.74
N CYS A 36 10.68 -0.28 5.56
CA CYS A 36 9.34 -0.42 6.10
C CYS A 36 9.41 -0.87 7.56
N PHE A 37 8.51 -0.32 8.39
CA PHE A 37 8.31 -0.68 9.79
C PHE A 37 6.82 -0.91 10.04
N ASP A 38 6.50 -1.74 11.02
CA ASP A 38 5.11 -1.92 11.46
C ASP A 38 4.57 -0.64 12.13
N VAL A 39 3.29 -0.37 11.89
CA VAL A 39 2.52 0.65 12.61
C VAL A 39 1.55 -0.08 13.52
N TYR A 40 1.86 -0.11 14.82
CA TYR A 40 1.07 -0.87 15.80
C TYR A 40 -0.29 -0.24 16.12
N GLY A 41 -0.43 1.07 15.93
CA GLY A 41 -1.65 1.82 16.16
C GLY A 41 -1.56 3.23 15.64
N LEU A 42 -2.68 3.96 15.73
CA LEU A 42 -2.82 5.33 15.24
C LEU A 42 -2.91 6.36 16.37
N ASP A 43 -2.80 5.92 17.62
CA ASP A 43 -2.60 6.81 18.77
C ASP A 43 -1.18 7.36 18.79
N GLU A 44 -1.02 8.51 19.44
CA GLU A 44 0.23 9.26 19.46
C GLU A 44 1.40 8.44 20.03
N GLU A 45 1.16 7.68 21.11
CA GLU A 45 2.17 6.86 21.77
C GLU A 45 2.70 5.75 20.84
N LEU A 46 1.81 5.03 20.15
CA LEU A 46 2.23 3.99 19.21
C LEU A 46 2.85 4.56 17.93
N LEU A 47 2.42 5.74 17.47
CA LEU A 47 3.03 6.41 16.31
C LEU A 47 4.43 6.94 16.60
N GLU A 48 4.75 7.28 17.85
CA GLU A 48 6.10 7.69 18.25
C GLU A 48 7.14 6.57 18.11
N MET A 49 6.70 5.31 18.09
CA MET A 49 7.58 4.15 17.87
C MET A 49 8.10 4.05 16.43
N VAL A 50 7.44 4.71 15.47
CA VAL A 50 7.81 4.66 14.06
C VAL A 50 9.01 5.59 13.81
N PRO A 51 10.12 5.08 13.21
CA PRO A 51 11.28 5.91 12.89
C PRO A 51 10.94 7.09 11.98
N LYS A 52 11.57 8.25 12.25
CA LYS A 52 11.37 9.51 11.51
C LYS A 52 12.64 9.87 10.71
N PRO A 53 12.53 10.47 9.51
CA PRO A 53 11.30 10.92 8.85
C PRO A 53 10.53 9.78 8.16
N VAL A 54 9.20 9.90 8.09
CA VAL A 54 8.33 8.96 7.35
C VAL A 54 8.09 9.49 5.94
N LEU A 55 8.40 8.68 4.93
CA LEU A 55 8.25 9.05 3.51
C LEU A 55 6.90 8.64 2.92
N ALA A 56 6.38 7.48 3.33
CA ALA A 56 5.15 6.91 2.82
C ALA A 56 4.52 5.97 3.86
N VAL A 57 3.22 5.73 3.71
CA VAL A 57 2.46 4.75 4.49
C VAL A 57 1.77 3.81 3.50
N LEU A 58 1.86 2.51 3.77
CA LEU A 58 1.19 1.46 3.00
C LEU A 58 0.14 0.83 3.90
N PHE A 59 -1.12 0.87 3.46
CA PHE A 59 -2.25 0.40 4.24
C PHE A 59 -2.95 -0.75 3.50
N LEU A 60 -2.86 -1.95 4.07
CA LEU A 60 -3.60 -3.12 3.59
C LEU A 60 -4.98 -3.12 4.24
N TYR A 61 -6.04 -3.08 3.43
CA TYR A 61 -7.42 -3.12 3.91
C TYR A 61 -8.29 -3.98 2.99
N PRO A 62 -9.41 -4.53 3.49
CA PRO A 62 -10.30 -5.35 2.67
C PRO A 62 -11.06 -4.48 1.67
N ILE A 63 -10.99 -4.87 0.39
CA ILE A 63 -11.83 -4.28 -0.65
C ILE A 63 -13.23 -4.91 -0.54
N THR A 64 -14.22 -4.09 -0.20
CA THR A 64 -15.63 -4.47 -0.11
C THR A 64 -16.45 -3.77 -1.19
N PRO A 65 -17.68 -4.24 -1.49
CA PRO A 65 -18.56 -3.53 -2.42
C PRO A 65 -18.81 -2.07 -1.99
N GLN A 66 -18.90 -1.83 -0.68
CA GLN A 66 -19.09 -0.50 -0.10
C GLN A 66 -17.86 0.38 -0.33
N SER A 67 -16.65 -0.13 -0.05
CA SER A 67 -15.42 0.66 -0.27
C SER A 67 -15.20 0.98 -1.75
N GLU A 68 -15.59 0.07 -2.66
CA GLU A 68 -15.51 0.32 -4.10
C GLU A 68 -16.53 1.36 -4.57
N GLU A 69 -17.76 1.34 -4.04
CA GLU A 69 -18.77 2.36 -4.34
C GLU A 69 -18.33 3.74 -3.85
N GLU A 70 -17.82 3.83 -2.62
CA GLU A 70 -17.25 5.05 -2.05
C GLU A 70 -16.09 5.58 -2.90
N ARG A 71 -15.18 4.69 -3.35
CA ARG A 71 -14.06 5.06 -4.24
C ARG A 71 -14.56 5.65 -5.56
N ILE A 72 -15.56 5.04 -6.19
CA ILE A 72 -16.13 5.53 -7.46
C ILE A 72 -16.80 6.90 -7.26
N GLN A 73 -17.52 7.08 -6.15
CA GLN A 73 -18.16 8.34 -5.82
C GLN A 73 -17.12 9.46 -5.63
N GLN A 74 -16.09 9.23 -4.81
CA GLN A 74 -15.01 10.19 -4.58
C GLN A 74 -14.26 10.54 -5.87
N ASP A 75 -13.95 9.54 -6.71
CA ASP A 75 -13.31 9.75 -8.01
C ASP A 75 -14.16 10.61 -8.95
N SER A 76 -15.49 10.51 -8.86
CA SER A 76 -16.40 11.35 -9.65
C SER A 76 -16.41 12.79 -9.15
N GLU A 77 -16.50 13.01 -7.84
CA GLU A 77 -16.53 14.34 -7.22
C GLU A 77 -15.23 15.11 -7.51
N LEU A 78 -14.07 14.45 -7.44
CA LEU A 78 -12.77 15.04 -7.76
C LEU A 78 -12.68 15.51 -9.23
N LYS A 79 -13.22 14.73 -10.18
CA LYS A 79 -13.20 15.07 -11.61
C LYS A 79 -14.06 16.26 -11.98
N TYR A 80 -15.09 16.56 -11.18
CA TYR A 80 -15.97 17.71 -11.38
C TYR A 80 -15.52 18.96 -10.59
N SER A 81 -14.58 18.80 -9.65
CA SER A 81 -13.99 19.90 -8.88
C SER A 81 -12.70 20.47 -9.51
N ALA A 82 -12.17 19.84 -10.57
CA ALA A 82 -10.99 20.26 -11.33
C ALA A 82 -11.38 20.81 -12.70
#